data_AF-A0A8X7MXY5-F1
#
_entry.id   AF-A0A8X7MXY5-F1
#
_cell.length_a   1.000
_cell.length_b   1.000
_cell.length_c   1.000
_cell.angle_alpha   90.00
_cell.angle_beta   90.00
_cell.angle_gamma   90.00
#
_symmetry.space_group_name_H-M   'P 1'
#
loop_
_entity.id
_entity.type
_entity.pdbx_description
1 polymer ?
#
loop_
_entity_poly.entity_id
_entity_poly.type
_entity_poly.pdbx_seq_one_letter_code
_entity_poly.pdbx_strand_id
1 'polypeptide(L)'
;MSQPSAPKPPRRSSAGSELIRYYLIAYNFASFFGWSLILFSLLKHVAIGPQTPTAVHRFAEFALRNLNLRPLRMLVLPTFAQKLPAPLLLFLMRAATAQQSIGSLVGFVQSFAILEVVHAALGWVRSPVPTTAIQVGSRLFSVWGVAERYASASVSPWYGPMVLAWSLTECVRYPFYAQQLLKNESPFLLWARYSLFFVLYPLGAISEAMLIKSTLPSGFPWQKSEAWDARASVYAGLFLFWWYGLYVMYTYMIKQRKKALGTGFFGSNPAGQQAQRKVKEAPHQAAAIASSVQIKAQEATKRR
;
A
#
# COMPACT_ATOMS: atom_id res chain seq x y z
N MET A 1 -34.07 24.16 -30.50
CA MET A 1 -34.01 24.39 -29.04
C MET A 1 -32.70 23.80 -28.52
N SER A 2 -31.69 24.64 -28.36
CA SER A 2 -30.39 24.29 -27.79
C SER A 2 -30.50 24.18 -26.27
N GLN A 3 -30.24 22.99 -25.73
CA GLN A 3 -30.14 22.76 -24.28
C GLN A 3 -29.02 23.65 -23.69
N PRO A 4 -29.28 24.41 -22.61
CA PRO A 4 -28.24 25.19 -21.95
C PRO A 4 -27.21 24.27 -21.28
N SER A 5 -25.93 24.47 -21.60
CA SER A 5 -24.83 23.74 -20.99
C SER A 5 -24.74 24.02 -19.49
N ALA A 6 -24.69 22.95 -18.69
CA ALA A 6 -24.53 23.04 -17.24
C ALA A 6 -23.29 23.88 -16.84
N PRO A 7 -23.36 24.69 -15.77
CA PRO A 7 -22.26 25.53 -15.34
C PRO A 7 -21.06 24.68 -14.88
N LYS A 8 -19.88 24.97 -15.44
CA LYS A 8 -18.62 24.36 -15.02
C LYS A 8 -18.34 24.70 -13.56
N PRO A 9 -17.89 23.73 -12.73
CA PRO A 9 -17.63 23.97 -11.32
C PRO A 9 -16.52 25.03 -11.13
N PRO A 10 -16.59 25.82 -10.04
CA PRO A 10 -15.65 26.91 -9.79
C PRO A 10 -14.21 26.40 -9.68
N ARG A 11 -13.27 27.08 -10.38
CA ARG A 11 -11.83 26.81 -10.28
C ARG A 11 -11.35 27.14 -8.86
N ARG A 12 -10.89 26.11 -8.12
CA ARG A 12 -10.21 26.27 -6.81
C ARG A 12 -9.03 27.25 -6.95
N SER A 13 -8.83 28.12 -5.96
CA SER A 13 -7.72 29.08 -5.91
C SER A 13 -6.36 28.36 -5.93
N SER A 14 -5.38 28.91 -6.67
CA SER A 14 -4.06 28.27 -6.86
C SER A 14 -3.29 28.08 -5.55
N ALA A 15 -3.43 29.00 -4.60
CA ALA A 15 -2.78 28.93 -3.29
C ALA A 15 -3.27 27.75 -2.44
N GLY A 16 -4.59 27.49 -2.42
CA GLY A 16 -5.16 26.33 -1.73
C GLY A 16 -4.71 25.01 -2.34
N SER A 17 -4.48 24.99 -3.66
CA SER A 17 -3.98 23.81 -4.38
C SER A 17 -2.52 23.48 -4.05
N GLU A 18 -1.66 24.48 -3.84
CA GLU A 18 -0.26 24.26 -3.47
C GLU A 18 -0.11 23.81 -2.01
N LEU A 19 -0.90 24.37 -1.08
CA LEU A 19 -0.89 23.91 0.32
C LEU A 19 -1.30 22.44 0.44
N ILE A 20 -2.37 22.03 -0.26
CA ILE A 20 -2.80 20.63 -0.32
C ILE A 20 -1.68 19.76 -0.90
N ARG A 21 -0.99 20.23 -1.94
CA ARG A 21 0.12 19.50 -2.56
C ARG A 21 1.27 19.28 -1.56
N TYR A 22 1.71 20.30 -0.83
CA TYR A 22 2.77 20.17 0.18
C TYR A 22 2.36 19.24 1.32
N TYR A 23 1.12 19.36 1.80
CA TYR A 23 0.57 18.44 2.80
C TYR A 23 0.59 16.99 2.31
N LEU A 24 0.14 16.72 1.08
CA LEU A 24 0.15 15.38 0.52
C LEU A 24 1.58 14.84 0.36
N ILE A 25 2.56 15.68 -0.01
CA ILE A 25 3.96 15.29 -0.04
C ILE A 25 4.43 14.88 1.36
N ALA A 26 4.19 15.72 2.37
CA ALA A 26 4.56 15.42 3.75
C ALA A 26 3.90 14.13 4.27
N TYR A 27 2.62 13.92 3.97
CA TYR A 27 1.89 12.70 4.28
C TYR A 27 2.55 11.46 3.66
N ASN A 28 2.88 11.50 2.37
CA ASN A 28 3.55 10.38 1.70
C ASN A 28 4.92 10.09 2.32
N PHE A 29 5.70 11.11 2.68
CA PHE A 29 6.97 10.91 3.38
C PHE A 29 6.77 10.30 4.77
N ALA A 30 5.84 10.83 5.56
CA ALA A 30 5.55 10.29 6.90
C ALA A 30 5.14 8.82 6.82
N SER A 31 4.25 8.47 5.88
CA SER A 31 3.83 7.08 5.66
C SER A 31 5.00 6.21 5.17
N PHE A 32 5.84 6.70 4.26
CA PHE A 32 7.04 5.99 3.81
C PHE A 32 7.98 5.65 4.98
N PHE A 33 8.26 6.60 5.87
CA PHE A 33 9.10 6.37 7.04
C PHE A 33 8.46 5.39 8.02
N GLY A 34 7.15 5.49 8.25
CA GLY A 34 6.41 4.55 9.08
C GLY A 34 6.54 3.11 8.58
N TRP A 35 6.31 2.87 7.29
CA TRP A 35 6.45 1.55 6.69
C TRP A 35 7.88 1.06 6.56
N SER A 36 8.85 1.95 6.36
CA SER A 36 10.27 1.61 6.37
C SER A 36 10.72 1.15 7.75
N LEU A 37 10.24 1.81 8.80
CA LEU A 37 10.51 1.44 10.19
C LEU A 37 9.87 0.08 10.53
N ILE A 38 8.65 -0.19 10.05
CA ILE A 38 8.02 -1.52 10.16
C ILE A 38 8.87 -2.57 9.46
N LEU A 39 9.25 -2.34 8.20
CA LEU A 39 10.05 -3.28 7.41
C LEU A 39 11.36 -3.62 8.12
N PHE A 40 12.09 -2.61 8.56
CA PHE A 40 13.36 -2.80 9.24
C PHE A 40 13.20 -3.52 10.59
N SER A 41 12.17 -3.16 11.36
CA SER A 41 11.86 -3.83 12.62
C SER A 41 11.51 -5.30 12.41
N LEU A 42 10.73 -5.61 11.37
CA LEU A 42 10.37 -6.98 11.00
C LEU A 42 11.62 -7.79 10.60
N LEU A 43 12.43 -7.27 9.68
CA LEU A 43 13.64 -7.94 9.21
C LEU A 43 14.60 -8.23 10.37
N LYS A 44 14.78 -7.26 11.28
CA LYS A 44 15.58 -7.45 12.49
C LYS A 44 14.99 -8.51 13.43
N HIS A 45 13.69 -8.48 13.67
CA HIS A 45 13.01 -9.47 14.53
C HIS A 45 13.14 -10.89 13.98
N VAL A 46 13.00 -11.05 12.66
CA VAL A 46 13.17 -12.35 11.99
C VAL A 46 14.64 -12.81 11.98
N ALA A 47 15.60 -11.89 11.86
CA ALA A 47 17.02 -12.23 11.80
C ALA A 47 17.67 -12.48 13.17
N ILE A 48 17.30 -11.70 14.20
CA ILE A 48 18.00 -11.65 15.50
C ILE A 48 17.08 -12.08 16.66
N GLY A 49 15.75 -12.08 16.47
CA GLY A 49 14.77 -12.42 17.50
C GLY A 49 14.19 -11.19 18.22
N PRO A 50 13.47 -11.40 19.35
CA PRO A 50 12.81 -10.32 20.09
C PRO A 50 13.77 -9.20 20.48
N GLN A 51 13.39 -7.96 20.21
CA GLN A 51 14.20 -6.77 20.50
C GLN A 51 13.51 -5.89 21.54
N THR A 52 14.30 -5.07 22.24
CA THR A 52 13.74 -4.02 23.12
C THR A 52 12.95 -3.01 22.28
N PRO A 53 11.72 -2.65 22.68
CA PRO A 53 10.92 -1.68 21.94
C PRO A 53 11.62 -0.33 21.85
N THR A 54 11.82 0.17 20.63
CA THR A 54 12.37 1.51 20.40
C THR A 54 11.35 2.59 20.80
N ALA A 55 11.80 3.84 20.96
CA ALA A 55 10.93 4.94 21.38
C ALA A 55 9.66 5.08 20.52
N VAL A 56 9.79 4.87 19.21
CA VAL A 56 8.65 4.92 18.27
C VAL A 56 7.64 3.79 18.52
N HIS A 57 8.11 2.58 18.83
CA HIS A 57 7.23 1.46 19.21
C HIS A 57 6.51 1.75 20.52
N ARG A 58 7.20 2.31 21.51
CA ARG A 58 6.58 2.70 22.81
C ARG A 58 5.56 3.81 22.63
N PHE A 59 5.85 4.79 21.78
CA PHE A 59 4.90 5.86 21.46
C PHE A 59 3.67 5.30 20.75
N ALA A 60 3.83 4.42 19.76
CA ALA A 60 2.71 3.78 19.07
C ALA A 60 1.86 2.95 20.05
N GLU A 61 2.49 2.16 20.93
CA GLU A 61 1.79 1.46 22.03
C GLU A 61 1.02 2.41 22.92
N PHE A 62 1.66 3.49 23.39
CA PHE A 62 1.05 4.50 24.24
C PHE A 62 -0.15 5.17 23.56
N ALA A 63 0.00 5.62 22.31
CA ALA A 63 -1.05 6.25 21.53
C ALA A 63 -2.25 5.31 21.35
N LEU A 64 -2.01 4.04 20.99
CA LEU A 64 -3.07 3.06 20.80
C LEU A 64 -3.78 2.68 22.10
N ARG A 65 -3.04 2.58 23.21
CA ARG A 65 -3.61 2.29 24.54
C ARG A 65 -4.47 3.44 25.03
N ASN A 66 -4.02 4.68 24.89
CA ASN A 66 -4.78 5.85 25.32
C ASN A 66 -6.07 6.03 24.52
N LEU A 67 -6.09 5.59 23.26
CA LEU A 67 -7.29 5.59 22.43
C LEU A 67 -8.20 4.37 22.66
N ASN A 68 -7.84 3.48 23.59
CA ASN A 68 -8.54 2.22 23.88
C ASN A 68 -8.81 1.37 22.63
N LEU A 69 -7.94 1.46 21.61
CA LEU A 69 -8.15 0.81 20.31
C LEU A 69 -7.69 -0.65 20.30
N ARG A 70 -7.10 -1.14 21.39
CA ARG A 70 -6.42 -2.44 21.43
C ARG A 70 -6.88 -3.34 22.57
N PRO A 71 -7.45 -4.53 22.29
CA PRO A 71 -7.77 -5.52 23.33
C PRO A 71 -6.52 -6.17 23.93
N LEU A 72 -6.65 -6.73 25.13
CA LEU A 72 -5.58 -7.38 25.91
C LEU A 72 -4.84 -8.47 25.11
N ARG A 73 -3.51 -8.37 25.04
CA ARG A 73 -2.64 -9.41 24.46
C ARG A 73 -2.58 -10.63 25.40
N MET A 74 -3.11 -11.77 24.97
CA MET A 74 -2.77 -13.05 25.58
C MET A 74 -1.43 -13.56 25.02
N LEU A 75 -0.47 -13.83 25.89
CA LEU A 75 0.81 -14.42 25.50
C LEU A 75 0.62 -15.92 25.25
N VAL A 76 0.46 -16.28 23.98
CA VAL A 76 0.45 -17.69 23.55
C VAL A 76 1.78 -17.98 22.85
N LEU A 77 2.45 -19.06 23.23
CA LEU A 77 3.62 -19.56 22.52
C LEU A 77 3.16 -20.53 21.42
N PRO A 78 3.53 -20.31 20.15
CA PRO A 78 3.12 -21.20 19.07
C PRO A 78 3.89 -22.53 19.15
N THR A 79 3.18 -23.65 19.02
CA THR A 79 3.78 -24.99 18.95
C THR A 79 3.79 -25.46 17.49
N PHE A 80 4.98 -25.68 16.91
CA PHE A 80 5.13 -26.20 15.55
C PHE A 80 5.55 -27.68 15.56
N ALA A 81 5.32 -28.37 14.43
CA ALA A 81 5.67 -29.77 14.26
C ALA A 81 7.18 -29.99 14.44
N GLN A 82 7.56 -30.89 15.35
CA GLN A 82 8.95 -31.23 15.69
C GLN A 82 9.76 -31.84 14.53
N LYS A 83 9.13 -32.13 13.38
CA LYS A 83 9.76 -32.74 12.20
C LYS A 83 10.40 -31.74 11.23
N LEU A 84 10.35 -30.43 11.49
CA LEU A 84 10.94 -29.41 10.61
C LEU A 84 12.44 -29.20 10.89
N PRO A 85 13.26 -28.91 9.86
CA PRO A 85 14.67 -28.58 10.07
C PRO A 85 14.81 -27.33 10.96
N ALA A 86 15.80 -27.35 11.86
CA ALA A 86 16.04 -26.29 12.85
C ALA A 86 16.01 -24.85 12.33
N PRO A 87 16.66 -24.50 11.18
CA PRO A 87 16.61 -23.13 10.67
C PRO A 87 15.20 -22.69 10.25
N LEU A 88 14.40 -23.60 9.70
CA LEU A 88 13.02 -23.31 9.29
C LEU A 88 12.11 -23.16 10.51
N LEU A 89 12.29 -24.02 11.51
CA LEU A 89 11.58 -23.92 12.78
C LEU A 89 11.85 -22.57 13.46
N LEU A 90 13.12 -22.15 13.51
CA LEU A 90 13.52 -20.86 14.07
C LEU A 90 12.88 -19.69 13.31
N PHE A 91 12.89 -19.74 11.98
CA PHE A 91 12.23 -18.74 11.15
C PHE A 91 10.72 -18.65 11.45
N LEU A 92 10.03 -19.78 11.52
CA LEU A 92 8.58 -19.82 11.79
C LEU A 92 8.24 -19.31 13.20
N MET A 93 9.04 -19.67 14.22
CA MET A 93 8.90 -19.15 15.58
C MET A 93 9.06 -17.63 15.64
N ARG A 94 10.03 -17.08 14.91
CA ARG A 94 10.25 -15.64 14.86
C ARG A 94 9.18 -14.90 14.07
N ALA A 95 8.71 -15.48 12.96
CA ALA A 95 7.59 -14.93 12.19
C ALA A 95 6.29 -14.92 13.01
N ALA A 96 6.04 -15.95 13.81
CA ALA A 96 4.88 -16.07 14.67
C ALA A 96 4.89 -15.10 15.87
N THR A 97 6.06 -14.76 16.39
CA THR A 97 6.21 -13.74 17.45
C THR A 97 6.25 -12.31 16.91
N ALA A 98 6.24 -12.12 15.59
CA ALA A 98 6.35 -10.80 14.97
C ALA A 98 5.17 -9.89 15.36
N GLN A 99 3.95 -10.42 15.49
CA GLN A 99 2.83 -9.59 15.95
C GLN A 99 3.18 -8.96 17.30
N GLN A 100 3.64 -9.76 18.27
CA GLN A 100 3.92 -9.29 19.62
C GLN A 100 4.96 -8.17 19.65
N SER A 101 5.96 -8.21 18.78
CA SER A 101 7.00 -7.18 18.73
C SER A 101 6.62 -5.94 17.92
N ILE A 102 6.03 -6.10 16.73
CA ILE A 102 5.83 -5.01 15.77
C ILE A 102 4.36 -4.64 15.50
N GLY A 103 3.41 -5.41 16.03
CA GLY A 103 1.99 -5.29 15.72
C GLY A 103 1.36 -3.94 16.04
N SER A 104 1.78 -3.34 17.15
CA SER A 104 1.31 -2.03 17.60
C SER A 104 1.76 -0.92 16.66
N LEU A 105 2.99 -1.01 16.19
CA LEU A 105 3.51 -0.10 15.17
C LEU A 105 2.76 -0.30 13.84
N VAL A 106 2.51 -1.55 13.42
CA VAL A 106 1.72 -1.86 12.22
C VAL A 106 0.31 -1.28 12.33
N GLY A 107 -0.38 -1.50 13.45
CA GLY A 107 -1.71 -0.94 13.70
C GLY A 107 -1.72 0.58 13.66
N PHE A 108 -0.76 1.23 14.31
CA PHE A 108 -0.65 2.68 14.32
C PHE A 108 -0.43 3.26 12.91
N VAL A 109 0.54 2.74 12.16
CA VAL A 109 0.83 3.21 10.79
C VAL A 109 -0.32 2.88 9.84
N GLN A 110 -0.92 1.69 9.94
CA GLN A 110 -2.03 1.29 9.08
C GLN A 110 -3.28 2.15 9.30
N SER A 111 -3.51 2.65 10.52
CA SER A 111 -4.62 3.57 10.80
C SER A 111 -4.50 4.91 10.06
N PHE A 112 -3.29 5.38 9.74
CA PHE A 112 -3.11 6.57 8.91
C PHE A 112 -3.59 6.38 7.46
N ALA A 113 -3.79 5.14 7.00
CA ALA A 113 -4.35 4.89 5.66
C ALA A 113 -5.82 5.33 5.55
N ILE A 114 -6.52 5.54 6.67
CA ILE A 114 -7.88 6.14 6.68
C ILE A 114 -7.83 7.53 6.03
N LEU A 115 -6.75 8.28 6.23
CA LEU A 115 -6.57 9.59 5.61
C LEU A 115 -6.56 9.51 4.08
N GLU A 116 -6.16 8.39 3.47
CA GLU A 116 -6.22 8.23 2.01
C GLU A 116 -7.65 8.22 1.49
N VAL A 117 -8.56 7.57 2.24
CA VAL A 117 -9.99 7.58 1.93
C VAL A 117 -10.54 8.99 2.07
N VAL A 118 -10.11 9.73 3.10
CA VAL A 118 -10.49 11.13 3.30
C VAL A 118 -9.96 12.01 2.16
N HIS A 119 -8.70 11.85 1.75
CA HIS A 119 -8.12 12.62 0.64
C HIS A 119 -8.84 12.34 -0.69
N ALA A 120 -9.25 11.09 -0.93
CA ALA A 120 -10.06 10.73 -2.09
C ALA A 120 -11.46 11.37 -2.01
N ALA A 121 -12.12 11.31 -0.84
CA ALA A 121 -13.45 11.90 -0.62
C ALA A 121 -13.46 13.42 -0.78
N LEU A 122 -12.41 14.11 -0.31
CA LEU A 122 -12.24 15.57 -0.48
C LEU A 122 -11.83 15.97 -1.91
N GLY A 123 -11.58 14.99 -2.79
CA GLY A 123 -11.11 15.19 -4.16
C GLY A 123 -9.70 15.79 -4.22
N TRP A 124 -8.88 15.56 -3.20
CA TRP A 124 -7.46 15.95 -3.20
C TRP A 124 -6.62 14.99 -4.03
N VAL A 125 -7.04 13.72 -4.08
CA VAL A 125 -6.43 12.67 -4.90
C VAL A 125 -7.44 12.14 -5.91
N ARG A 126 -6.99 11.91 -7.15
CA ARG A 126 -7.82 11.33 -8.21
C ARG A 126 -7.94 9.82 -8.02
N SER A 127 -8.81 9.38 -7.13
CA SER A 127 -9.10 7.96 -6.90
C SER A 127 -10.58 7.76 -6.59
N PRO A 128 -11.23 6.70 -7.11
CA PRO A 128 -12.60 6.41 -6.75
C PRO A 128 -12.67 6.09 -5.25
N VAL A 129 -13.52 6.81 -4.52
CA VAL A 129 -13.66 6.66 -3.07
C VAL A 129 -14.04 5.24 -2.66
N PRO A 130 -15.04 4.56 -3.30
CA PRO A 130 -15.44 3.23 -2.87
C PRO A 130 -14.33 2.19 -2.99
N THR A 131 -13.53 2.26 -4.07
CA THR A 131 -12.42 1.32 -4.27
C THR A 131 -11.29 1.58 -3.29
N THR A 132 -10.99 2.84 -2.99
CA THR A 132 -9.99 3.22 -1.98
C THR A 132 -10.43 2.77 -0.59
N ALA A 133 -11.70 2.97 -0.25
CA ALA A 133 -12.28 2.54 1.02
C ALA A 133 -12.24 1.01 1.20
N ILE A 134 -12.58 0.23 0.16
CA ILE A 134 -12.51 -1.23 0.22
C ILE A 134 -11.07 -1.71 0.41
N GLN A 135 -10.11 -1.11 -0.30
CA GLN A 135 -8.68 -1.46 -0.19
C GLN A 135 -8.12 -1.17 1.21
N VAL A 136 -8.37 0.04 1.74
CA VAL A 136 -7.93 0.44 3.08
C VAL A 136 -8.66 -0.36 4.16
N GLY A 137 -9.97 -0.53 4.00
CA GLY A 137 -10.84 -1.27 4.90
C GLY A 137 -10.43 -2.75 5.02
N SER A 138 -10.07 -3.40 3.91
CA SER A 138 -9.57 -4.78 3.92
C SER A 138 -8.33 -4.93 4.80
N ARG A 139 -7.35 -4.02 4.67
CA ARG A 139 -6.14 -4.06 5.50
C ARG A 139 -6.40 -3.73 6.97
N LEU A 140 -7.27 -2.75 7.24
CA LEU A 140 -7.70 -2.43 8.60
C LEU A 140 -8.42 -3.62 9.25
N PHE A 141 -9.25 -4.35 8.50
CA PHE A 141 -9.89 -5.57 8.96
C PHE A 141 -8.85 -6.67 9.27
N SER A 142 -7.87 -6.89 8.40
CA SER A 142 -6.80 -7.86 8.66
C SER A 142 -5.97 -7.54 9.91
N VAL A 143 -5.71 -6.25 10.18
CA VAL A 143 -4.97 -5.83 11.39
C VAL A 143 -5.86 -5.87 12.63
N TRP A 144 -6.95 -5.11 12.64
CA TRP A 144 -7.76 -4.89 13.83
C TRP A 144 -8.84 -5.95 14.04
N GLY A 145 -9.46 -6.41 12.96
CA GLY A 145 -10.53 -7.41 12.99
C GLY A 145 -10.01 -8.84 13.16
N VAL A 146 -8.81 -9.13 12.67
CA VAL A 146 -8.21 -10.48 12.68
C VAL A 146 -7.00 -10.54 13.61
N ALA A 147 -5.89 -9.89 13.26
CA ALA A 147 -4.61 -10.09 13.95
C ALA A 147 -4.63 -9.67 15.42
N GLU A 148 -5.19 -8.49 15.73
CA GLU A 148 -5.26 -7.95 17.11
C GLU A 148 -6.37 -8.59 17.96
N ARG A 149 -7.42 -9.13 17.31
CA ARG A 149 -8.60 -9.66 18.00
C ARG A 149 -8.46 -11.14 18.38
N TYR A 150 -7.65 -11.91 17.65
CA TYR A 150 -7.53 -13.35 17.84
C TYR A 150 -6.09 -13.76 18.16
N ALA A 151 -5.91 -14.41 19.32
CA ALA A 151 -4.62 -14.96 19.73
C ALA A 151 -4.07 -15.93 18.69
N SER A 152 -4.92 -16.78 18.08
CA SER A 152 -4.54 -17.74 17.03
C SER A 152 -3.97 -17.07 15.77
N ALA A 153 -4.46 -15.88 15.41
CA ALA A 153 -3.94 -15.11 14.29
C ALA A 153 -2.67 -14.34 14.68
N SER A 154 -2.61 -13.81 15.92
CA SER A 154 -1.44 -13.12 16.45
C SER A 154 -0.18 -13.99 16.51
N VAL A 155 -0.31 -15.29 16.76
CA VAL A 155 0.81 -16.23 16.83
C VAL A 155 1.00 -17.03 15.55
N SER A 156 0.34 -16.64 14.47
CA SER A 156 0.42 -17.33 13.19
C SER A 156 1.71 -16.94 12.46
N PRO A 157 2.50 -17.90 11.94
CA PRO A 157 3.67 -17.62 11.11
C PRO A 157 3.38 -16.74 9.90
N TRP A 158 2.11 -16.74 9.44
CA TRP A 158 1.66 -15.99 8.28
C TRP A 158 1.61 -14.48 8.50
N TYR A 159 1.62 -14.02 9.77
CA TYR A 159 1.67 -12.58 10.06
C TYR A 159 2.95 -11.91 9.55
N GLY A 160 4.11 -12.55 9.72
CA GLY A 160 5.39 -12.02 9.26
C GLY A 160 5.43 -11.76 7.74
N PRO A 161 5.19 -12.78 6.90
CA PRO A 161 5.15 -12.62 5.44
C PRO A 161 4.09 -11.63 4.94
N MET A 162 2.93 -11.54 5.60
CA MET A 162 1.92 -10.51 5.30
C MET A 162 2.50 -9.10 5.48
N VAL A 163 3.05 -8.81 6.66
CA VAL A 163 3.62 -7.49 6.97
C VAL A 163 4.83 -7.19 6.09
N LEU A 164 5.64 -8.20 5.73
CA LEU A 164 6.75 -8.04 4.79
C LEU A 164 6.25 -7.60 3.40
N ALA A 165 5.26 -8.31 2.85
CA ALA A 165 4.70 -7.99 1.54
C ALA A 165 4.07 -6.60 1.51
N TRP A 166 3.33 -6.25 2.56
CA TRP A 166 2.75 -4.91 2.70
C TRP A 166 3.82 -3.84 2.79
N SER A 167 4.78 -3.99 3.71
CA SER A 167 5.80 -2.97 3.94
C SER A 167 6.66 -2.72 2.70
N LEU A 168 7.06 -3.76 1.96
CA LEU A 168 7.78 -3.60 0.70
C LEU A 168 6.94 -2.87 -0.35
N THR A 169 5.66 -3.21 -0.48
CA THR A 169 4.75 -2.54 -1.43
C THR A 169 4.58 -1.07 -1.07
N GLU A 170 4.40 -0.77 0.21
CA GLU A 170 4.21 0.59 0.72
C GLU A 170 5.47 1.45 0.61
N CYS A 171 6.65 0.87 0.88
CA CYS A 171 7.94 1.54 0.71
C CYS A 171 8.20 1.97 -0.75
N VAL A 172 7.56 1.32 -1.73
CA VAL A 172 7.62 1.74 -3.14
C VAL A 172 6.48 2.69 -3.49
N ARG A 173 5.29 2.46 -2.93
CA ARG A 173 4.06 3.21 -3.26
C ARG A 173 4.15 4.68 -2.86
N TYR A 174 4.54 4.98 -1.61
CA TYR A 174 4.55 6.36 -1.13
C TYR A 174 5.61 7.23 -1.82
N PRO A 175 6.86 6.77 -2.03
CA PRO A 175 7.83 7.53 -2.82
C PRO A 175 7.36 7.77 -4.25
N PHE A 176 6.70 6.80 -4.88
CA PHE A 176 6.11 6.98 -6.22
C PHE A 176 5.01 8.05 -6.24
N TYR A 177 4.18 8.14 -5.20
CA TYR A 177 3.18 9.20 -5.08
C TYR A 177 3.79 10.57 -4.79
N ALA A 178 4.80 10.63 -3.91
CA ALA A 178 5.55 11.86 -3.66
C ALA A 178 6.22 12.38 -4.95
N GLN A 179 6.83 11.50 -5.74
CA GLN A 179 7.45 11.86 -7.02
C GLN A 179 6.47 12.41 -8.06
N GLN A 180 5.27 11.82 -8.17
CA GLN A 180 4.22 12.38 -9.04
C GLN A 180 3.78 13.77 -8.61
N LEU A 181 3.66 14.02 -7.30
CA LEU A 181 3.35 15.34 -6.77
C LEU A 181 4.49 16.33 -7.03
N LEU A 182 5.74 15.88 -6.97
CA LEU A 182 6.93 16.68 -7.30
C LEU A 182 7.17 16.85 -8.82
N LYS A 183 6.36 16.21 -9.67
CA LYS A 183 6.53 16.17 -11.13
C LYS A 183 7.91 15.63 -11.56
N ASN A 184 8.50 14.76 -10.75
CA ASN A 184 9.80 14.14 -11.02
C ASN A 184 9.62 12.62 -11.08
N GLU A 185 9.31 12.10 -12.27
CA GLU A 185 9.01 10.69 -12.48
C GLU A 185 10.30 9.86 -12.57
N SER A 186 10.48 8.89 -11.67
CA SER A 186 11.58 7.92 -11.76
C SER A 186 11.14 6.65 -12.50
N PRO A 187 11.86 6.25 -13.58
CA PRO A 187 11.58 4.99 -14.29
C PRO A 187 11.69 3.75 -13.40
N PHE A 188 12.62 3.77 -12.43
CA PHE A 188 12.81 2.65 -11.50
C PHE A 188 11.61 2.46 -10.56
N LEU A 189 11.12 3.54 -9.95
CA LEU A 189 9.95 3.46 -9.06
C LEU A 189 8.68 3.09 -9.83
N LEU A 190 8.53 3.57 -11.06
CA LEU A 190 7.45 3.16 -11.95
C LEU A 190 7.52 1.65 -12.21
N TRP A 191 8.70 1.14 -12.57
CA TRP A 191 8.90 -0.30 -12.80
C TRP A 191 8.60 -1.12 -11.55
N ALA A 192 9.15 -0.73 -10.40
CA ALA A 192 8.98 -1.43 -9.13
C ALA A 192 7.50 -1.49 -8.73
N ARG A 193 6.77 -0.36 -8.81
CA ARG A 193 5.34 -0.30 -8.52
C ARG A 193 4.52 -1.27 -9.36
N TYR A 194 4.81 -1.35 -10.66
CA TYR A 194 4.02 -2.15 -11.60
C TYR A 194 4.57 -3.57 -11.80
N SER A 195 5.66 -3.97 -11.14
CA SER A 195 6.26 -5.30 -11.32
C SER A 195 6.41 -6.10 -10.02
N LEU A 196 6.61 -5.45 -8.86
CA LEU A 196 6.77 -6.16 -7.60
C LEU A 196 5.54 -6.98 -7.18
N PHE A 197 4.35 -6.62 -7.70
CA PHE A 197 3.12 -7.34 -7.41
C PHE A 197 3.17 -8.82 -7.82
N PHE A 198 4.00 -9.22 -8.80
CA PHE A 198 4.12 -10.63 -9.20
C PHE A 198 4.48 -11.56 -8.04
N VAL A 199 5.31 -11.09 -7.11
CA VAL A 199 5.75 -11.87 -5.94
C VAL A 199 5.02 -11.40 -4.68
N LEU A 200 4.95 -10.09 -4.46
CA LEU A 200 4.44 -9.54 -3.20
C LEU A 200 2.92 -9.72 -3.06
N TYR A 201 2.16 -9.70 -4.16
CA TYR A 201 0.71 -9.81 -4.08
C TYR A 201 0.25 -11.22 -3.69
N PRO A 202 0.72 -12.31 -4.34
CA PRO A 202 0.42 -13.67 -3.86
C PRO A 202 0.90 -13.89 -2.43
N LEU A 203 2.10 -13.43 -2.08
CA LEU A 203 2.65 -13.57 -0.73
C LEU A 203 1.75 -12.91 0.33
N GLY A 204 1.36 -11.66 0.12
CA GLY A 204 0.48 -10.94 1.03
C GLY A 204 -0.93 -11.55 1.09
N ALA A 205 -1.56 -11.77 -0.07
CA ALA A 205 -2.92 -12.27 -0.15
C ALA A 205 -3.07 -13.69 0.42
N ILE A 206 -2.11 -14.59 0.17
CA ILE A 206 -2.12 -15.94 0.77
C ILE A 206 -1.96 -15.85 2.29
N SER A 207 -1.05 -14.99 2.76
CA SER A 207 -0.81 -14.82 4.19
C SER A 207 -2.04 -14.29 4.94
N GLU A 208 -2.75 -13.32 4.35
CA GLU A 208 -4.04 -12.82 4.87
C GLU A 208 -5.11 -13.91 4.91
N ALA A 209 -5.24 -14.70 3.84
CA ALA A 209 -6.19 -15.81 3.80
C ALA A 209 -5.88 -16.85 4.89
N MET A 210 -4.60 -17.16 5.10
CA MET A 210 -4.18 -18.12 6.13
C MET A 210 -4.37 -17.58 7.54
N LEU A 211 -4.24 -16.27 7.76
CA LEU A 211 -4.60 -15.63 9.03
C LEU A 211 -6.09 -15.76 9.31
N ILE A 212 -6.95 -15.49 8.33
CA ILE A 212 -8.41 -15.69 8.49
C ILE A 212 -8.70 -17.16 8.80
N LYS A 213 -8.08 -18.09 8.06
CA LYS A 213 -8.24 -19.53 8.30
C LYS A 213 -7.83 -19.93 9.72
N SER A 214 -6.77 -19.33 10.29
CA SER A 214 -6.32 -19.61 11.67
C SER A 214 -7.33 -19.22 12.75
N THR A 215 -8.33 -18.40 12.42
CA THR A 215 -9.42 -18.02 13.33
C THR A 215 -10.64 -18.92 13.23
N LEU A 216 -10.71 -19.81 12.24
CA LEU A 216 -11.84 -20.72 12.02
C LEU A 216 -11.77 -21.95 12.94
N PRO A 217 -12.92 -22.52 13.33
CA PRO A 217 -12.98 -23.74 14.14
C PRO A 217 -12.31 -24.94 13.46
N SER A 218 -11.72 -25.84 14.24
CA SER A 218 -11.16 -27.11 13.75
C SER A 218 -12.27 -28.12 13.45
N GLY A 219 -12.74 -28.13 12.21
CA GLY A 219 -13.75 -29.06 11.69
C GLY A 219 -14.77 -28.37 10.78
N PHE A 220 -15.40 -29.13 9.90
CA PHE A 220 -16.40 -28.56 9.00
C PHE A 220 -17.71 -28.23 9.72
N PRO A 221 -18.52 -27.28 9.21
CA PRO A 221 -19.78 -26.87 9.82
C PRO A 221 -20.73 -28.04 10.12
N TRP A 222 -20.79 -29.01 9.20
CA TRP A 222 -21.65 -30.20 9.32
C TRP A 222 -21.14 -31.25 10.32
N GLN A 223 -19.89 -31.13 10.80
CA GLN A 223 -19.32 -32.06 11.77
C GLN A 223 -19.35 -31.51 13.21
N LYS A 224 -19.27 -30.18 13.36
CA LYS A 224 -19.24 -29.51 14.67
C LYS A 224 -20.08 -28.24 14.64
N SER A 225 -21.38 -28.37 14.40
CA SER A 225 -22.31 -27.23 14.27
C SER A 225 -22.23 -26.26 15.46
N GLU A 226 -22.05 -26.79 16.68
CA GLU A 226 -21.94 -25.99 17.91
C GLU A 226 -20.69 -25.09 17.98
N ALA A 227 -19.63 -25.41 17.24
CA ALA A 227 -18.42 -24.60 17.17
C ALA A 227 -18.50 -23.48 16.12
N TRP A 228 -19.54 -23.48 15.28
CA TRP A 228 -19.73 -22.56 14.17
C TRP A 228 -20.73 -21.46 14.49
N ASP A 229 -20.22 -20.36 15.06
CA ASP A 229 -20.98 -19.13 15.24
C ASP A 229 -21.27 -18.43 13.88
N ALA A 230 -22.24 -17.52 13.86
CA ALA A 230 -22.51 -16.64 12.71
C ALA A 230 -21.26 -15.92 12.18
N ARG A 231 -20.32 -15.54 13.06
CA ARG A 231 -19.04 -14.92 12.66
C ARG A 231 -18.14 -15.90 11.90
N ALA A 232 -18.08 -17.16 12.32
CA ALA A 232 -17.23 -18.18 11.70
C ALA A 232 -17.71 -18.46 10.29
N SER A 233 -19.03 -18.49 10.09
CA SER A 233 -19.67 -18.59 8.77
C SER A 233 -19.33 -17.39 7.88
N VAL A 234 -19.38 -16.15 8.41
CA VAL A 234 -18.97 -14.95 7.66
C VAL A 234 -17.49 -15.03 7.25
N TYR A 235 -16.60 -15.42 8.16
CA TYR A 235 -15.16 -15.49 7.90
C TYR A 235 -14.82 -16.62 6.93
N ALA A 236 -15.52 -17.75 6.99
CA ALA A 236 -15.41 -18.83 6.01
C ALA A 236 -15.90 -18.38 4.64
N GLY A 237 -17.02 -17.65 4.57
CA GLY A 237 -17.49 -17.02 3.34
C GLY A 237 -16.44 -16.07 2.75
N LEU A 238 -15.91 -15.16 3.56
CA LEU A 238 -14.82 -14.25 3.16
C LEU A 238 -13.59 -15.02 2.65
N PHE A 239 -13.20 -16.11 3.31
CA PHE A 239 -12.08 -16.95 2.89
C PHE A 239 -12.34 -17.61 1.52
N LEU A 240 -13.56 -18.07 1.24
CA LEU A 240 -13.93 -18.64 -0.06
C LEU A 240 -13.92 -17.58 -1.16
N PHE A 241 -14.52 -16.42 -0.89
CA PHE A 241 -14.51 -15.27 -1.81
C PHE A 241 -13.12 -14.69 -2.02
N TRP A 242 -12.21 -14.88 -1.08
CA TRP A 242 -10.84 -14.38 -1.14
C TRP A 242 -10.10 -14.84 -2.40
N TRP A 243 -10.24 -16.10 -2.78
CA TRP A 243 -9.56 -16.66 -3.95
C TRP A 243 -10.06 -16.07 -5.26
N TYR A 244 -11.37 -15.82 -5.34
CA TYR A 244 -11.96 -15.11 -6.47
C TYR A 244 -11.42 -13.68 -6.56
N GLY A 245 -11.40 -12.95 -5.43
CA GLY A 245 -10.84 -11.59 -5.35
C GLY A 245 -9.37 -11.53 -5.76
N LEU A 246 -8.56 -12.51 -5.31
CA LEU A 246 -7.16 -12.66 -5.68
C LEU A 246 -7.00 -12.75 -7.20
N TYR A 247 -7.75 -13.65 -7.85
CA TYR A 247 -7.69 -13.85 -9.30
C TYR A 247 -8.06 -12.59 -10.08
N VAL A 248 -9.18 -11.95 -9.73
CA VAL A 248 -9.68 -10.75 -10.44
C VAL A 248 -8.72 -9.58 -10.31
N MET A 249 -8.24 -9.28 -9.10
CA MET A 249 -7.31 -8.18 -8.88
C MET A 249 -5.92 -8.46 -9.48
N TYR A 250 -5.45 -9.71 -9.42
CA TYR A 250 -4.16 -10.08 -10.02
C TYR A 250 -4.17 -9.91 -11.54
N THR A 251 -5.20 -10.42 -12.21
CA THR A 251 -5.36 -10.24 -13.67
C THR A 251 -5.53 -8.77 -14.04
N TYR A 252 -6.23 -7.99 -13.22
CA TYR A 252 -6.35 -6.54 -13.39
C TYR A 252 -4.99 -5.83 -13.29
N MET A 253 -4.14 -6.16 -12.32
CA MET A 253 -2.80 -5.58 -12.19
C MET A 253 -1.88 -5.92 -13.37
N ILE A 254 -1.99 -7.13 -13.94
CA ILE A 254 -1.29 -7.49 -15.17
C ILE A 254 -1.71 -6.57 -16.33
N LYS A 255 -3.01 -6.28 -16.47
CA LYS A 255 -3.51 -5.32 -17.47
C LYS A 255 -2.98 -3.91 -17.20
N GLN A 256 -2.98 -3.46 -15.96
CA GLN A 256 -2.42 -2.15 -15.58
C GLN A 256 -0.92 -2.05 -15.89
N ARG A 257 -0.14 -3.09 -15.59
CA ARG A 257 1.29 -3.16 -15.94
C ARG A 257 1.49 -3.02 -17.45
N LYS A 258 0.76 -3.79 -18.26
CA LYS A 258 0.84 -3.70 -19.73
C LYS A 258 0.53 -2.29 -20.22
N LYS A 259 -0.44 -1.61 -19.61
CA LYS A 259 -0.79 -0.22 -19.95
C LYS A 259 0.29 0.79 -19.54
N ALA A 260 0.91 0.61 -18.37
CA ALA A 260 1.92 1.54 -17.85
C ALA A 260 3.31 1.32 -18.48
N LEU A 261 3.81 0.08 -18.46
CA LEU A 261 5.17 -0.28 -18.88
C LEU A 261 5.23 -0.87 -20.30
N GLY A 262 4.13 -1.37 -20.86
CA GLY A 262 4.16 -2.09 -22.15
C GLY A 262 4.49 -3.57 -21.98
N THR A 263 4.96 -4.22 -23.06
CA THR A 263 5.22 -5.66 -23.12
C THR A 263 6.61 -6.06 -22.60
N GLY A 264 7.59 -5.16 -22.62
CA GLY A 264 8.95 -5.43 -22.14
C GLY A 264 9.06 -5.62 -20.62
N PHE A 265 10.15 -6.27 -20.18
CA PHE A 265 10.43 -6.51 -18.76
C PHE A 265 10.69 -5.21 -17.97
N PHE A 266 11.53 -4.32 -18.50
CA PHE A 266 11.79 -2.98 -17.95
C PHE A 266 10.85 -1.89 -18.49
N GLY A 267 9.90 -2.29 -19.33
CA GLY A 267 8.97 -1.41 -19.98
C GLY A 267 9.48 -0.89 -21.33
N SER A 268 8.71 -1.17 -22.37
CA SER A 268 8.98 -0.77 -23.75
C SER A 268 7.99 0.27 -24.25
N ASN A 269 7.14 0.84 -23.38
CA ASN A 269 5.98 1.65 -23.78
C ASN A 269 6.40 2.88 -24.63
N PRO A 270 6.21 2.83 -25.97
CA PRO A 270 6.72 3.88 -26.85
C PRO A 270 5.98 5.20 -26.63
N ALA A 271 4.69 5.12 -26.26
CA ALA A 271 3.82 6.27 -26.03
C ALA A 271 4.21 7.08 -24.78
N GLY A 272 4.61 6.42 -23.70
CA GLY A 272 5.08 7.07 -22.47
C GLY A 272 6.44 7.74 -22.65
N GLN A 273 7.36 7.08 -23.36
CA GLN A 273 8.66 7.64 -23.67
C GLN A 273 8.57 8.83 -24.65
N GLN A 274 7.68 8.78 -25.64
CA GLN A 274 7.43 9.91 -26.55
C GLN A 274 6.77 11.09 -25.84
N ALA A 275 5.82 10.86 -24.93
CA ALA A 275 5.20 11.94 -24.14
C ALA A 275 6.21 12.62 -23.21
N GLN A 276 7.05 11.84 -22.52
CA GLN A 276 8.11 12.38 -21.66
C GLN A 276 9.18 13.12 -22.46
N ARG A 277 9.60 12.61 -23.64
CA ARG A 277 10.52 13.33 -24.55
C ARG A 277 9.93 14.65 -25.01
N LYS A 278 8.67 14.67 -25.46
CA LYS A 278 7.98 15.91 -25.87
C LYS A 278 7.89 16.94 -24.75
N VAL A 279 7.61 16.54 -23.52
CA VAL A 279 7.60 17.46 -22.36
C VAL A 279 9.00 18.00 -22.05
N LYS A 280 10.04 17.17 -22.16
CA LYS A 280 11.43 17.56 -21.90
C LYS A 280 12.00 18.45 -23.01
N GLU A 281 11.56 18.25 -24.25
CA GLU A 281 11.96 19.01 -25.44
C GLU A 281 11.18 20.32 -25.62
N ALA A 282 9.95 20.41 -25.07
CA ALA A 282 9.10 21.61 -25.16
C ALA A 282 9.79 22.93 -24.76
N PRO A 283 10.53 23.04 -23.64
CA PRO A 283 11.24 24.29 -23.30
C PRO A 283 12.39 24.61 -24.26
N HIS A 284 13.10 23.61 -24.77
CA HIS A 284 14.17 23.81 -25.76
C HIS A 284 13.60 24.25 -27.12
N GLN A 285 12.48 23.67 -27.54
CA GLN A 285 11.77 24.08 -28.77
C GLN A 285 11.19 25.49 -28.64
N ALA A 286 10.61 25.84 -27.49
CA ALA A 286 10.11 27.19 -27.24
C ALA A 286 11.25 28.24 -27.29
N ALA A 287 12.41 27.92 -26.70
CA ALA A 287 13.58 28.79 -26.75
C ALA A 287 14.13 28.94 -28.19
N ALA A 288 14.18 27.86 -28.97
CA ALA A 288 14.62 27.89 -30.37
C ALA A 288 13.67 28.68 -31.28
N ILE A 289 12.35 28.60 -31.05
CA ILE A 289 11.37 29.40 -31.78
C ILE A 289 11.54 30.88 -31.44
N ALA A 290 11.66 31.22 -30.15
CA ALA A 290 11.85 32.61 -29.71
C ALA A 290 13.11 33.26 -30.32
N SER A 291 14.24 32.54 -30.34
CA SER A 291 15.47 33.03 -30.96
C SER A 291 15.34 33.19 -32.48
N SER A 292 14.68 32.26 -33.17
CA SER A 292 14.43 32.38 -34.62
C SER A 292 13.55 33.59 -34.99
N VAL A 293 12.58 33.92 -34.14
CA VAL A 293 11.70 35.09 -34.32
C VAL A 293 12.48 36.39 -34.11
N GLN A 294 13.37 36.43 -33.11
CA GLN A 294 14.25 37.58 -32.87
C GLN A 294 15.22 37.83 -34.04
N ILE A 295 15.82 36.78 -34.59
CA ILE A 295 16.74 36.89 -35.73
C ILE A 295 15.99 37.46 -36.95
N LYS A 296 14.80 36.93 -37.28
CA LYS A 296 13.99 37.45 -38.39
C LYS A 296 13.55 38.90 -38.19
N ALA A 297 13.23 39.30 -36.96
CA ALA A 297 12.90 40.69 -36.64
C ALA A 297 14.11 41.63 -36.83
N GLN A 298 15.31 41.20 -36.43
CA GLN A 298 16.54 41.97 -36.65
C GLN A 298 16.89 42.09 -38.14
N GLU A 299 16.73 41.02 -38.92
CA GLU A 299 16.93 41.06 -40.38
C GLU A 299 15.92 41.96 -41.10
N ALA A 300 14.65 41.95 -40.67
CA ALA A 300 13.62 42.82 -41.23
C ALA A 300 13.87 44.31 -40.93
N THR A 301 14.48 44.61 -39.78
CA THR A 301 14.83 45.98 -39.37
C THR A 301 16.06 46.48 -40.13
N LYS A 302 17.01 45.60 -40.48
CA LYS A 302 18.17 45.93 -41.34
C LYS A 302 17.85 46.12 -42.81
N ARG A 303 16.67 45.69 -43.27
CA ARG A 303 16.21 45.81 -44.67
C ARG A 303 15.31 47.03 -44.93
N ARG A 304 15.05 47.84 -43.91
CA ARG A 304 14.42 49.17 -44.02
C ARG A 304 15.48 50.25 -43.91
#